data_AF-A0A7S3LQ15-F1
#
_entry.id   AF-A0A7S3LQ15-F1
#
_cell.length_a   1.000
_cell.length_b   1.000
_cell.length_c   1.000
_cell.angle_alpha   90.00
_cell.angle_beta   90.00
_cell.angle_gamma   90.00
#
_symmetry.space_group_name_H-M   'P 1'
#
loop_
_entity.id
_entity.type
_entity.pdbx_description
1 polymer ?
#
loop_
_entity_poly.entity_id
_entity_poly.type
_entity_poly.pdbx_seq_one_letter_code
_entity_poly.pdbx_strand_id
1 'polypeptide(L)'
;MNDTIFSIYKSGIPDDGVPMGPQDIKKQDITRQLYIRNCDCKMAGNISSIYQTVLALFNLSQDSFYYSNEIVNVFLEKMENTLATKVHRNEEKLAREILDSPLLARILAHILADKFKKSSLLDVSMEPLTPDVVESLLRHIVQQKFELRNPSGDIYDKFIRFLSGEQQHMMEISYTKQQQKQKQKQKNKNQDSDTMEIFHKKNQLEISVETNNYFEYSLAPDSDIPRNALNLPISVPILSLTYTVEGKRHNIDVYPTLQFLYSHHIQAQYISKEVKEAVENGSYLNISDFCKQFLEAAAVRYNQIHGHEDFIFDVGQTIILHGLTNSKYNGQRGKIVCPGDKEGRWGVQLINQTKALQLEDSENIWVHAENMQLVVGAENATDLNKNFPRHRLASIESADTMAQLDINLKHNYVRQNPQYTLAALREGVYVIGMKDQFNIHDLKFNPLSEHIQYVADEMGFVLFDKTGSKNVDILGPYFIEQYILMEVISKLEVAQNVLKYYVNHKDKLQRSVDAYDETQGKGFICWRFLFQNRKA
;
A
#
# COMPACT_ATOMS: atom_id res chain seq x y z
N MET A 1 -10.36 -29.97 -21.45
CA MET A 1 -9.71 -30.51 -20.24
C MET A 1 -8.26 -30.13 -20.34
N ASN A 2 -7.75 -29.31 -19.43
CA ASN A 2 -6.31 -29.11 -19.23
C ASN A 2 -6.11 -29.12 -17.71
N ASP A 3 -5.71 -30.30 -17.22
CA ASP A 3 -5.43 -30.55 -15.81
C ASP A 3 -4.31 -29.62 -15.36
N THR A 4 -4.64 -28.76 -14.39
CA THR A 4 -3.63 -28.04 -13.64
C THR A 4 -3.20 -28.96 -12.51
N ILE A 5 -2.10 -29.68 -12.70
CA ILE A 5 -1.47 -30.47 -11.63
C ILE A 5 -0.52 -29.55 -10.89
N PHE A 6 -0.87 -29.17 -9.67
CA PHE A 6 0.10 -28.61 -8.71
C PHE A 6 0.90 -29.76 -8.12
N SER A 7 2.13 -29.95 -8.61
CA SER A 7 3.10 -30.82 -7.94
C SER A 7 3.70 -30.06 -6.76
N ILE A 8 3.12 -30.22 -5.57
CA ILE A 8 3.82 -29.89 -4.32
C ILE A 8 4.95 -30.90 -4.19
N TYR A 9 6.19 -30.43 -4.13
CA TYR A 9 7.35 -31.28 -3.90
C TYR A 9 7.20 -32.03 -2.58
N LYS A 10 6.86 -33.33 -2.64
CA LYS A 10 7.20 -34.29 -1.58
C LYS A 10 8.72 -34.37 -1.57
N SER A 11 9.38 -33.84 -0.54
CA SER A 11 10.82 -34.03 -0.43
C SER A 11 11.11 -35.50 -0.07
N GLY A 12 11.43 -36.31 -1.08
CA GLY A 12 12.18 -37.55 -0.93
C GLY A 12 11.44 -38.74 -0.32
N ILE A 13 10.18 -38.99 -0.66
CA ILE A 13 9.56 -40.30 -0.46
C ILE A 13 9.66 -41.05 -1.80
N PRO A 14 10.48 -42.11 -1.93
CA PRO A 14 10.34 -43.03 -3.06
C PRO A 14 8.92 -43.61 -3.02
N ASP A 15 8.26 -43.77 -4.17
CA ASP A 15 6.95 -44.43 -4.28
C ASP A 15 6.99 -45.90 -3.83
N ASP A 16 8.20 -46.40 -3.60
CA ASP A 16 8.58 -47.77 -3.31
C ASP A 16 8.60 -48.07 -1.79
N GLY A 17 7.50 -47.76 -1.09
CA GLY A 17 7.01 -48.52 0.07
C GLY A 17 7.92 -48.88 1.26
N VAL A 18 9.14 -48.35 1.42
CA VAL A 18 9.96 -48.60 2.61
C VAL A 18 9.95 -47.36 3.51
N PRO A 19 9.36 -47.44 4.72
CA PRO A 19 9.35 -46.33 5.66
C PRO A 19 10.77 -46.16 6.22
N MET A 20 11.59 -45.34 5.58
CA MET A 20 12.74 -44.76 6.26
C MET A 20 12.20 -43.80 7.32
N GLY A 21 12.54 -44.09 8.58
CA GLY A 21 12.20 -43.22 9.71
C GLY A 21 12.66 -41.77 9.51
N PRO A 22 12.21 -40.85 10.37
CA PRO A 22 12.41 -39.41 10.19
C PRO A 22 13.88 -39.07 9.97
N GLN A 23 14.19 -38.50 8.80
CA GLN A 23 15.52 -38.00 8.48
C GLN A 23 15.68 -36.54 8.91
N ASP A 24 16.90 -36.17 9.28
CA ASP A 24 17.24 -34.78 9.55
C ASP A 24 17.05 -33.95 8.27
N ILE A 25 16.11 -33.02 8.31
CA ILE A 25 15.72 -32.16 7.20
C ILE A 25 16.89 -31.32 6.66
N LYS A 26 17.94 -31.13 7.47
CA LYS A 26 19.20 -30.46 7.07
C LYS A 26 20.09 -31.29 6.15
N LYS A 27 19.85 -32.60 6.05
CA LYS A 27 20.56 -33.48 5.10
C LYS A 27 20.02 -33.36 3.67
N GLN A 28 18.90 -32.66 3.48
CA GLN A 28 18.32 -32.42 2.17
C GLN A 28 18.71 -31.02 1.69
N ASP A 29 19.44 -30.93 0.59
CA ASP A 29 20.08 -29.68 0.15
C ASP A 29 19.10 -28.53 -0.06
N ILE A 30 17.96 -28.76 -0.70
CA ILE A 30 16.95 -27.72 -0.95
C ILE A 30 16.34 -27.22 0.36
N THR A 31 15.97 -28.14 1.26
CA THR A 31 15.34 -27.79 2.52
C THR A 31 16.32 -27.14 3.48
N ARG A 32 17.58 -27.58 3.47
CA ARG A 32 18.71 -26.93 4.15
C ARG A 32 18.91 -25.51 3.61
N GLN A 33 18.92 -25.30 2.30
CA GLN A 33 19.07 -23.97 1.71
C GLN A 33 17.89 -23.05 2.04
N LEU A 34 16.65 -23.55 2.01
CA LEU A 34 15.47 -22.79 2.40
C LEU A 34 15.46 -22.47 3.90
N TYR A 35 15.85 -23.43 4.75
CA TYR A 35 16.01 -23.20 6.18
C TYR A 35 17.12 -22.19 6.45
N ILE A 36 18.28 -22.33 5.82
CA ILE A 36 19.38 -21.38 5.97
C ILE A 36 18.92 -19.99 5.51
N ARG A 37 18.30 -19.88 4.33
CA ARG A 37 17.86 -18.60 3.75
C ARG A 37 16.75 -17.92 4.55
N ASN A 38 15.77 -18.67 5.07
CA ASN A 38 14.61 -18.12 5.77
C ASN A 38 14.78 -18.02 7.29
N CYS A 39 15.56 -18.93 7.89
CA CYS A 39 15.70 -19.08 9.34
C CYS A 39 17.08 -18.69 9.87
N ASP A 40 18.16 -18.80 9.08
CA ASP A 40 19.54 -18.49 9.51
C ASP A 40 20.09 -17.17 8.94
N CYS A 41 19.75 -16.79 7.70
CA CYS A 41 20.27 -15.61 7.02
C CYS A 41 19.43 -14.33 7.23
N LYS A 42 18.16 -14.48 7.65
CA LYS A 42 17.38 -13.35 8.17
C LYS A 42 17.70 -13.25 9.65
N MET A 43 18.35 -12.14 10.02
CA MET A 43 18.92 -11.83 11.35
C MET A 43 18.25 -12.50 12.54
N ALA A 44 19.07 -12.86 13.53
CA ALA A 44 18.65 -13.22 14.87
C ALA A 44 17.53 -12.27 15.34
N GLY A 45 16.35 -12.84 15.60
CA GLY A 45 15.27 -12.10 16.23
C GLY A 45 14.09 -11.72 15.35
N ASN A 46 13.18 -12.67 15.11
CA ASN A 46 11.82 -12.30 14.74
C ASN A 46 10.87 -13.28 15.41
N ILE A 47 10.27 -12.86 16.51
CA ILE A 47 9.29 -13.63 17.27
C ILE A 47 8.14 -14.10 16.37
N SER A 48 7.83 -13.35 15.31
CA SER A 48 6.84 -13.72 14.31
C SER A 48 7.29 -14.92 13.47
N SER A 49 8.56 -15.04 13.11
CA SER A 49 9.07 -16.20 12.36
C SER A 49 8.99 -17.48 13.18
N ILE A 50 9.36 -17.42 14.46
CA ILE A 50 9.22 -18.56 15.39
C ILE A 50 7.75 -18.90 15.59
N TYR A 51 6.90 -17.90 15.75
CA TYR A 51 5.45 -18.12 15.84
C TYR A 51 4.89 -18.77 14.57
N GLN A 52 5.36 -18.40 13.37
CA GLN A 52 4.99 -19.08 12.13
C GLN A 52 5.47 -20.54 12.10
N THR A 53 6.64 -20.85 12.66
CA THR A 53 7.10 -22.24 12.84
C THR A 53 6.16 -23.02 13.77
N VAL A 54 5.73 -22.42 14.88
CA VAL A 54 4.74 -23.01 15.79
C VAL A 54 3.41 -23.27 15.05
N LEU A 55 2.93 -22.33 14.24
CA LEU A 55 1.73 -22.53 13.41
C LEU A 55 1.91 -23.63 12.36
N ALA A 56 3.08 -23.74 11.74
CA ALA A 56 3.37 -24.80 10.78
C ALA A 56 3.38 -26.19 11.45
N LEU A 57 3.93 -26.30 12.66
CA LEU A 57 3.89 -27.54 13.44
C LEU A 57 2.47 -27.90 13.88
N PHE A 58 1.68 -26.91 14.28
CA PHE A 58 0.26 -27.12 14.55
C PHE A 58 -0.49 -27.59 13.30
N ASN A 59 -0.28 -26.94 12.16
CA ASN A 59 -0.89 -27.35 10.89
C ASN A 59 -0.52 -28.80 10.53
N LEU A 60 0.75 -29.17 10.74
CA LEU A 60 1.24 -30.52 10.55
C LEU A 60 0.58 -31.51 11.53
N SER A 61 0.30 -31.12 12.79
CA SER A 61 -0.42 -31.98 13.73
C SER A 61 -1.87 -32.26 13.30
N GLN A 62 -2.44 -31.37 12.49
CA GLN A 62 -3.80 -31.47 11.96
C GLN A 62 -3.87 -32.05 10.54
N ASP A 63 -2.75 -32.54 9.98
CA ASP A 63 -2.65 -32.95 8.57
C ASP A 63 -3.20 -31.88 7.58
N SER A 64 -2.98 -30.60 7.89
CA SER A 64 -3.51 -29.46 7.13
C SER A 64 -2.39 -28.54 6.65
N PHE A 65 -2.55 -27.96 5.46
CA PHE A 65 -1.68 -26.86 5.01
C PHE A 65 -2.13 -25.49 5.52
N TYR A 66 -3.39 -25.38 5.97
CA TYR A 66 -4.02 -24.12 6.35
C TYR A 66 -4.28 -24.06 7.85
N TYR A 67 -3.99 -22.90 8.44
CA TYR A 67 -4.32 -22.64 9.83
C TYR A 67 -5.82 -22.35 9.96
N SER A 68 -6.56 -23.31 10.50
CA SER A 68 -8.03 -23.29 10.60
C SER A 68 -8.57 -22.68 11.90
N ASN A 69 -7.70 -22.16 12.77
CA ASN A 69 -8.10 -21.71 14.10
C ASN A 69 -8.72 -20.30 14.10
N GLU A 70 -9.35 -19.95 15.23
CA GLU A 70 -9.91 -18.62 15.44
C GLU A 70 -8.84 -17.54 15.26
N ILE A 71 -9.06 -16.60 14.33
CA ILE A 71 -8.17 -15.47 14.12
C ILE A 71 -8.33 -14.55 15.32
N VAL A 72 -7.31 -14.48 16.18
CA VAL A 72 -7.26 -13.51 17.28
C VAL A 72 -7.13 -12.11 16.69
N ASN A 73 -8.26 -11.38 16.65
CA ASN A 73 -8.28 -9.98 16.24
C ASN A 73 -7.85 -9.11 17.42
N VAL A 74 -6.55 -8.86 17.52
CA VAL A 74 -5.93 -8.20 18.67
C VAL A 74 -6.60 -6.86 19.01
N PHE A 75 -7.11 -6.15 18.01
CA PHE A 75 -7.77 -4.87 18.19
C PHE A 75 -9.16 -4.99 18.82
N LEU A 76 -10.06 -5.77 18.21
CA LEU A 76 -11.42 -5.96 18.73
C LEU A 76 -11.38 -6.58 20.12
N GLU A 77 -10.51 -7.57 20.32
CA GLU A 77 -10.40 -8.27 21.59
C GLU A 77 -9.76 -7.40 22.70
N LYS A 78 -8.89 -6.43 22.36
CA LYS A 78 -8.43 -5.41 23.33
C LYS A 78 -9.53 -4.42 23.66
N MET A 79 -10.38 -4.04 22.69
CA MET A 79 -11.53 -3.17 22.94
C MET A 79 -12.61 -3.85 23.79
N GLU A 80 -12.82 -5.15 23.59
CA GLU A 80 -13.80 -5.96 24.32
C GLU A 80 -13.24 -6.55 25.63
N ASN A 81 -11.96 -6.30 25.95
CA ASN A 81 -11.23 -6.90 27.08
C ASN A 81 -11.24 -8.44 27.11
N THR A 82 -11.36 -9.08 25.95
CA THR A 82 -11.42 -10.54 25.76
C THR A 82 -10.11 -11.13 25.24
N LEU A 83 -9.12 -10.28 24.88
CA LEU A 83 -7.86 -10.73 24.28
C LEU A 83 -7.14 -11.78 25.13
N ALA A 84 -7.04 -11.55 26.45
CA ALA A 84 -6.33 -12.47 27.35
C ALA A 84 -6.92 -13.88 27.28
N THR A 85 -8.25 -13.99 27.32
CA THR A 85 -8.96 -15.28 27.25
C THR A 85 -8.72 -16.00 25.93
N LYS A 86 -8.74 -15.28 24.79
CA LYS A 86 -8.52 -15.89 23.47
C LYS A 86 -7.06 -16.29 23.25
N VAL A 87 -6.12 -15.45 23.69
CA VAL A 87 -4.70 -15.79 23.64
C VAL A 87 -4.42 -17.01 24.51
N HIS A 88 -5.00 -17.09 25.70
CA HIS A 88 -4.85 -18.25 26.58
C HIS A 88 -5.41 -19.54 25.95
N ARG A 89 -6.60 -19.50 25.35
CA ARG A 89 -7.14 -20.66 24.60
C ARG A 89 -6.24 -21.07 23.44
N ASN A 90 -5.70 -20.11 22.71
CA ASN A 90 -4.79 -20.38 21.60
C ASN A 90 -3.45 -20.98 22.08
N GLU A 91 -2.92 -20.45 23.18
CA GLU A 91 -1.74 -20.96 23.89
C GLU A 91 -1.94 -22.42 24.31
N GLU A 92 -3.03 -22.73 25.03
CA GLU A 92 -3.34 -24.10 25.46
C GLU A 92 -3.50 -25.06 24.29
N LYS A 93 -4.14 -24.62 23.20
CA LYS A 93 -4.34 -25.46 22.02
C LYS A 93 -3.01 -25.75 21.32
N LEU A 94 -2.18 -24.73 21.12
CA LEU A 94 -0.87 -24.91 20.49
C LEU A 94 0.05 -25.78 21.34
N ALA A 95 0.07 -25.57 22.66
CA ALA A 95 0.84 -26.38 23.59
C ALA A 95 0.42 -27.85 23.49
N ARG A 96 -0.87 -28.14 23.61
CA ARG A 96 -1.41 -29.51 23.53
C ARG A 96 -1.05 -30.20 22.21
N GLU A 97 -1.40 -29.58 21.09
CA GLU A 97 -1.28 -30.21 19.78
C GLU A 97 0.16 -30.41 19.31
N ILE A 98 1.09 -29.55 19.76
CA ILE A 98 2.51 -29.64 19.39
C ILE A 98 3.29 -30.50 20.41
N LEU A 99 3.00 -30.36 21.70
CA LEU A 99 3.81 -30.99 22.75
C LEU A 99 3.34 -32.41 23.10
N ASP A 100 2.05 -32.73 22.92
CA ASP A 100 1.55 -34.10 23.10
C ASP A 100 2.04 -35.05 21.99
N SER A 101 2.52 -34.49 20.86
CA SER A 101 3.19 -35.25 19.81
C SER A 101 4.70 -35.29 20.05
N PRO A 102 5.29 -36.46 20.39
CA PRO A 102 6.72 -36.57 20.68
C PRO A 102 7.60 -36.14 19.50
N LEU A 103 7.11 -36.32 18.27
CA LEU A 103 7.82 -35.90 17.06
C LEU A 103 7.86 -34.38 16.93
N LEU A 104 6.70 -33.71 17.06
CA LEU A 104 6.59 -32.26 16.88
C LEU A 104 7.29 -31.51 18.02
N ALA A 105 7.15 -31.98 19.26
CA ALA A 105 7.87 -31.47 20.41
C ALA A 105 9.39 -31.51 20.19
N ARG A 106 9.91 -32.63 19.66
CA ARG A 106 11.34 -32.78 19.36
C ARG A 106 11.79 -31.86 18.24
N ILE A 107 10.97 -31.66 17.20
CA ILE A 107 11.28 -30.70 16.12
C ILE A 107 11.38 -29.28 16.68
N LEU A 108 10.41 -28.86 17.50
CA LEU A 108 10.41 -27.55 18.13
C LEU A 108 11.65 -27.34 19.02
N ALA A 109 11.93 -28.30 19.90
CA ALA A 109 13.09 -28.26 20.79
C ALA A 109 14.40 -28.14 20.01
N HIS A 110 14.54 -28.89 18.90
CA HIS A 110 15.72 -28.84 18.05
C HIS A 110 15.92 -27.48 17.39
N ILE A 111 14.83 -26.89 16.85
CA ILE A 111 14.87 -25.55 16.23
C ILE A 111 15.27 -24.49 17.25
N LEU A 112 14.70 -24.54 18.47
CA LEU A 112 15.03 -23.60 19.53
C LEU A 112 16.48 -23.78 20.01
N ALA A 113 16.93 -25.02 20.22
CA ALA A 113 18.29 -25.32 20.67
C ALA A 113 19.33 -24.79 19.66
N ASP A 114 19.11 -25.02 18.37
CA ASP A 114 20.00 -24.54 17.33
C ASP A 114 20.05 -23.01 17.25
N LYS A 115 18.92 -22.34 17.50
CA LYS A 115 18.88 -20.88 17.55
C LYS A 115 19.60 -20.34 18.77
N PHE A 116 19.37 -20.91 19.95
CA PHE A 116 19.99 -20.45 21.18
C PHE A 116 21.49 -20.70 21.25
N LYS A 117 21.99 -21.79 20.68
CA LYS A 117 23.45 -22.02 20.53
C LYS A 117 24.20 -20.91 19.80
N LYS A 118 23.51 -20.14 18.95
CA LYS A 118 24.09 -19.02 18.19
C LYS A 118 24.04 -17.70 18.97
N SER A 119 23.43 -17.68 20.15
CA SER A 119 23.34 -16.48 20.98
C SER A 119 24.70 -16.11 21.57
N SER A 120 25.04 -14.82 21.53
CA SER A 120 26.17 -14.26 22.27
C SER A 120 25.92 -14.18 23.77
N LEU A 121 24.68 -14.34 24.23
CA LEU A 121 24.31 -14.39 25.64
C LEU A 121 24.53 -15.82 26.16
N LEU A 122 25.50 -15.99 27.06
CA LEU A 122 25.84 -17.28 27.69
C LEU A 122 24.62 -17.94 28.35
N ASP A 123 23.81 -17.15 29.05
CA ASP A 123 22.59 -17.64 29.70
C ASP A 123 21.59 -18.20 28.70
N VAL A 124 21.55 -17.69 27.47
CA VAL A 124 20.66 -18.22 26.43
C VAL A 124 21.28 -19.44 25.74
N SER A 125 22.59 -19.40 25.44
CA SER A 125 23.24 -20.46 24.66
C SER A 125 23.54 -21.73 25.44
N MET A 126 23.67 -21.63 26.77
CA MET A 126 24.00 -22.76 27.65
C MET A 126 22.78 -23.36 28.37
N GLU A 127 21.62 -22.70 28.34
CA GLU A 127 20.43 -23.19 29.06
C GLU A 127 19.88 -24.48 28.43
N PRO A 128 19.69 -25.56 29.21
CA PRO A 128 19.13 -26.80 28.69
C PRO A 128 17.64 -26.65 28.36
N LEU A 129 17.27 -26.97 27.12
CA LEU A 129 15.86 -27.01 26.69
C LEU A 129 15.20 -28.33 27.09
N THR A 130 14.90 -28.46 28.39
CA THR A 130 14.08 -29.56 28.91
C THR A 130 12.63 -29.45 28.37
N PRO A 131 11.83 -30.53 28.39
CA PRO A 131 10.44 -30.48 27.97
C PRO A 131 9.64 -29.34 28.64
N ASP A 132 9.81 -29.14 29.95
CA ASP A 132 9.13 -28.10 30.72
C ASP A 132 9.54 -26.69 30.27
N VAL A 133 10.82 -26.50 29.92
CA VAL A 133 11.34 -25.24 29.39
C VAL A 133 10.78 -24.96 27.99
N VAL A 134 10.71 -25.98 27.14
CA VAL A 134 10.15 -25.85 25.78
C VAL A 134 8.65 -25.53 25.84
N GLU A 135 7.92 -26.18 26.75
CA GLU A 135 6.50 -25.87 26.97
C GLU A 135 6.33 -24.42 27.42
N SER A 136 7.00 -24.03 28.50
CA SER A 136 6.91 -22.68 29.07
C SER A 136 7.31 -21.62 28.05
N LEU A 137 8.37 -21.88 27.27
CA LEU A 137 8.83 -20.98 26.22
C LEU A 137 7.83 -20.88 25.06
N LEU A 138 7.22 -21.98 24.61
CA LEU A 138 6.15 -21.93 23.60
C LEU A 138 5.03 -21.02 24.07
N ARG A 139 4.59 -21.18 25.33
CA ARG A 139 3.53 -20.36 25.92
C ARG A 139 3.91 -18.88 25.93
N HIS A 140 5.14 -18.58 26.36
CA HIS A 140 5.67 -17.22 26.34
C HIS A 140 5.83 -16.63 24.94
N ILE A 141 6.18 -17.44 23.91
CA ILE A 141 6.23 -16.99 22.52
C ILE A 141 4.83 -16.57 22.05
N VAL A 142 3.79 -17.35 22.37
CA VAL A 142 2.40 -17.01 22.03
C VAL A 142 1.98 -15.72 22.76
N GLN A 143 2.23 -15.62 24.07
CA GLN A 143 1.88 -14.43 24.85
C GLN A 143 2.62 -13.18 24.35
N GLN A 144 3.92 -13.28 24.08
CA GLN A 144 4.71 -12.18 23.54
C GLN A 144 4.22 -11.78 22.15
N LYS A 145 3.85 -12.74 21.30
CA LYS A 145 3.33 -12.45 19.95
C LYS A 145 2.11 -11.51 19.98
N PHE A 146 1.34 -11.55 21.06
CA PHE A 146 0.17 -10.70 21.30
C PHE A 146 0.40 -9.60 22.36
N GLU A 147 1.65 -9.39 22.78
CA GLU A 147 2.06 -8.37 23.77
C GLU A 147 1.33 -8.48 25.12
N LEU A 148 1.04 -9.72 25.55
CA LEU A 148 0.42 -10.00 26.85
C LEU A 148 1.42 -10.45 27.92
N ARG A 149 2.67 -10.71 27.53
CA ARG A 149 3.70 -11.15 28.45
C ARG A 149 4.28 -9.94 29.18
N ASN A 150 4.26 -9.97 30.51
CA ASN A 150 4.97 -9.00 31.34
C ASN A 150 6.40 -9.48 31.62
N PRO A 151 7.41 -8.59 31.65
CA PRO A 151 8.76 -8.94 32.08
C PRO A 151 8.74 -9.45 33.53
N SER A 152 9.34 -10.62 33.74
CA SER A 152 9.40 -11.31 35.05
C SER A 152 10.81 -11.33 35.65
N GLY A 153 11.82 -10.93 34.89
CA GLY A 153 13.24 -11.02 35.25
C GLY A 153 13.82 -12.43 35.10
N ASP A 154 13.08 -13.38 34.54
CA ASP A 154 13.49 -14.77 34.40
C ASP A 154 14.31 -15.05 33.13
N ILE A 155 14.67 -16.33 32.94
CA ILE A 155 15.40 -16.76 31.74
C ILE A 155 14.55 -16.63 30.46
N TYR A 156 13.22 -16.70 30.56
CA TYR A 156 12.32 -16.55 29.43
C TYR A 156 12.29 -15.11 28.90
N ASP A 157 12.52 -14.10 29.75
CA ASP A 157 12.75 -12.71 29.28
C ASP A 157 13.94 -12.68 28.31
N LYS A 158 15.03 -13.38 28.63
CA LYS A 158 16.25 -13.43 27.81
C LYS A 158 16.02 -14.22 26.53
N PHE A 159 15.31 -15.35 26.60
CA PHE A 159 14.91 -16.12 25.42
C PHE A 159 14.03 -15.31 24.47
N ILE A 160 13.00 -14.67 25.01
CA ILE A 160 12.08 -13.85 24.22
C ILE A 160 12.81 -12.66 23.63
N ARG A 161 13.63 -11.94 24.40
CA ARG A 161 14.44 -10.83 23.90
C ARG A 161 15.35 -11.25 22.75
N PHE A 162 16.00 -12.40 22.86
CA PHE A 162 16.81 -12.98 21.79
C PHE A 162 15.97 -13.35 20.56
N LEU A 163 14.82 -14.01 20.76
CA LEU A 163 13.91 -14.40 19.66
C LEU A 163 13.20 -13.20 19.01
N SER A 164 13.07 -12.08 19.72
CA SER A 164 12.51 -10.82 19.21
C SER A 164 13.55 -9.93 18.52
N GLY A 165 14.85 -10.19 18.68
CA GLY A 165 15.89 -9.37 18.04
C GLY A 165 16.19 -8.08 18.77
N GLU A 166 15.69 -7.95 19.99
CA GLU A 166 15.96 -6.83 20.89
C GLU A 166 17.38 -6.93 21.48
N GLN A 167 18.39 -7.03 20.60
CA GLN A 167 19.75 -6.64 20.95
C GLN A 167 19.79 -5.12 21.07
N GLN A 168 20.67 -4.62 21.95
CA GLN A 168 20.57 -3.33 22.65
C GLN A 168 20.53 -2.05 21.79
N HIS A 169 20.42 -2.12 20.45
CA HIS A 169 20.39 -0.96 19.56
C HIS A 169 19.43 -0.98 18.35
N MET A 170 18.46 -1.90 18.27
CA MET A 170 17.42 -1.79 17.24
C MET A 170 16.05 -2.11 17.83
N MET A 171 15.32 -1.05 18.19
CA MET A 171 13.90 -1.13 18.48
C MET A 171 13.13 -1.36 17.17
N GLU A 172 12.36 -2.44 17.13
CA GLU A 172 11.51 -2.82 16.01
C GLU A 172 10.26 -1.93 15.93
N ILE A 173 9.97 -1.42 14.73
CA ILE A 173 8.90 -0.46 14.44
C ILE A 173 7.51 -1.13 14.46
N SER A 174 6.78 -0.80 15.52
CA SER A 174 5.37 -0.35 15.63
C SER A 174 4.20 -1.20 15.07
N TYR A 175 3.46 -1.76 16.05
CA TYR A 175 2.00 -1.90 16.28
C TYR A 175 0.94 -1.53 15.21
N THR A 176 1.22 -0.70 14.20
CA THR A 176 0.24 -0.24 13.21
C THR A 176 0.10 -1.19 12.00
N LYS A 177 1.19 -1.88 11.61
CA LYS A 177 1.19 -2.82 10.47
C LYS A 177 0.28 -4.04 10.66
N GLN A 178 0.08 -4.51 11.89
CA GLN A 178 -0.81 -5.66 12.17
C GLN A 178 -2.28 -5.28 12.20
N GLN A 179 -2.64 -4.10 12.72
CA GLN A 179 -4.03 -3.64 12.79
C GLN A 179 -4.64 -3.37 11.41
N GLN A 180 -3.87 -2.80 10.48
CA GLN A 180 -4.33 -2.59 9.10
C GLN A 180 -4.50 -3.91 8.34
N LYS A 181 -3.54 -4.85 8.46
CA LYS A 181 -3.64 -6.18 7.84
C LYS A 181 -4.81 -7.01 8.35
N GLN A 182 -5.15 -6.94 9.65
CA GLN A 182 -6.26 -7.70 10.21
C GLN A 182 -7.63 -7.15 9.83
N LYS A 183 -7.80 -5.82 9.80
CA LYS A 183 -9.05 -5.18 9.32
C LYS A 183 -9.28 -5.41 7.82
N GLN A 184 -8.23 -5.38 6.99
CA GLN A 184 -8.33 -5.74 5.56
C GLN A 184 -8.73 -7.21 5.37
N LYS A 185 -8.11 -8.14 6.11
CA LYS A 185 -8.46 -9.57 6.01
C LYS A 185 -9.90 -9.90 6.44
N GLN A 186 -10.49 -9.16 7.37
CA GLN A 186 -11.89 -9.39 7.78
C GLN A 186 -12.92 -8.90 6.74
N LYS A 187 -12.62 -7.86 5.96
CA LYS A 187 -13.46 -7.45 4.82
C LYS A 187 -13.30 -8.38 3.61
N ASN A 188 -12.14 -9.03 3.46
CA ASN A 188 -11.79 -9.81 2.26
C ASN A 188 -12.19 -11.31 2.31
N LYS A 189 -12.76 -11.81 3.43
CA LYS A 189 -13.11 -13.25 3.56
C LYS A 189 -14.08 -13.79 2.50
N ASN A 190 -14.77 -12.93 1.76
CA ASN A 190 -15.67 -13.32 0.65
C ASN A 190 -15.20 -12.85 -0.74
N GLN A 191 -14.02 -12.24 -0.90
CA GLN A 191 -13.60 -11.67 -2.19
C GLN A 191 -12.45 -12.40 -2.88
N ASP A 192 -11.58 -13.11 -2.14
CA ASP A 192 -10.45 -13.84 -2.75
C ASP A 192 -10.91 -14.95 -3.73
N SER A 193 -12.12 -15.49 -3.55
CA SER A 193 -12.73 -16.47 -4.47
C SER A 193 -13.31 -15.85 -5.75
N ASP A 194 -13.62 -14.54 -5.77
CA ASP A 194 -14.27 -13.84 -6.88
C ASP A 194 -13.30 -13.07 -7.79
N THR A 195 -12.03 -12.92 -7.39
CA THR A 195 -11.05 -12.07 -8.10
C THR A 195 -10.12 -12.81 -9.07
N MET A 196 -10.08 -14.13 -9.12
CA MET A 196 -9.24 -14.85 -10.10
C MET A 196 -9.99 -14.99 -11.44
N GLU A 197 -10.18 -13.88 -12.17
CA GLU A 197 -10.61 -13.97 -13.57
C GLU A 197 -9.67 -14.92 -14.33
N ILE A 198 -10.25 -15.80 -15.15
CA ILE A 198 -9.48 -16.68 -16.03
C ILE A 198 -8.60 -15.79 -16.91
N PHE A 199 -7.28 -15.93 -16.79
CA PHE A 199 -6.34 -15.16 -17.58
C PHE A 199 -6.50 -15.54 -19.06
N HIS A 200 -7.19 -14.70 -19.81
CA HIS A 200 -7.43 -14.96 -21.22
C HIS A 200 -6.15 -14.74 -22.02
N LYS A 201 -5.83 -15.68 -22.93
CA LYS A 201 -4.66 -15.60 -23.83
C LYS A 201 -4.58 -14.28 -24.61
N LYS A 202 -5.72 -13.65 -24.91
CA LYS A 202 -5.77 -12.34 -25.58
C LYS A 202 -5.12 -11.20 -24.78
N ASN A 203 -4.96 -11.35 -23.46
CA ASN A 203 -4.35 -10.38 -22.55
C ASN A 203 -2.93 -10.80 -22.14
N GLN A 204 -2.37 -11.82 -22.78
CA GLN A 204 -1.00 -12.24 -22.53
C GLN A 204 -0.03 -11.24 -23.16
N LEU A 205 1.00 -10.86 -22.40
CA LEU A 205 2.19 -10.18 -22.90
C LEU A 205 3.25 -11.24 -23.18
N GLU A 206 3.77 -11.26 -24.40
CA GLU A 206 4.85 -12.16 -24.81
C GLU A 206 6.20 -11.45 -24.63
N ILE A 207 6.96 -11.91 -23.64
CA ILE A 207 8.33 -11.47 -23.36
C ILE A 207 9.21 -12.70 -23.52
N SER A 208 10.24 -12.61 -24.34
CA SER A 208 11.21 -13.67 -24.54
C SER A 208 12.62 -13.11 -24.40
N VAL A 209 13.43 -13.78 -23.60
CA VAL A 209 14.86 -13.49 -23.47
C VAL A 209 15.59 -14.79 -23.72
N GLU A 210 16.37 -14.84 -24.79
CA GLU A 210 17.24 -15.98 -25.07
C GLU A 210 18.54 -15.82 -24.27
N THR A 211 18.86 -16.83 -23.46
CA THR A 211 20.10 -16.90 -22.69
C THR A 211 20.64 -18.32 -22.71
N ASN A 212 21.96 -18.43 -22.73
CA ASN A 212 22.68 -19.69 -22.64
C ASN A 212 22.67 -20.28 -21.22
N ASN A 213 22.62 -19.44 -20.17
CA ASN A 213 22.54 -19.89 -18.77
C ASN A 213 21.98 -18.78 -17.86
N TYR A 214 20.66 -18.77 -17.63
CA TYR A 214 20.01 -17.74 -16.79
C TYR A 214 20.58 -17.64 -15.37
N PHE A 215 21.04 -18.76 -14.78
CA PHE A 215 21.57 -18.75 -13.41
C PHE A 215 22.80 -17.83 -13.32
N GLU A 216 23.73 -17.92 -14.28
CA GLU A 216 24.93 -17.07 -14.30
C GLU A 216 24.59 -15.59 -14.47
N TYR A 217 23.60 -15.27 -15.31
CA TYR A 217 23.15 -13.88 -15.50
C TYR A 217 22.52 -13.31 -14.22
N SER A 218 21.78 -14.13 -13.47
CA SER A 218 21.18 -13.70 -12.19
C SER A 218 22.21 -13.41 -11.08
N LEU A 219 23.46 -13.90 -11.22
CA LEU A 219 24.54 -13.59 -10.28
C LEU A 219 25.05 -12.14 -10.43
N ALA A 220 24.82 -11.52 -11.58
CA ALA A 220 25.20 -10.14 -11.86
C ALA A 220 23.92 -9.33 -12.15
N PRO A 221 23.36 -8.62 -11.14
CA PRO A 221 22.08 -7.91 -11.25
C PRO A 221 21.97 -6.99 -12.47
N ASP A 222 23.07 -6.32 -12.84
CA ASP A 222 23.12 -5.40 -13.99
C ASP A 222 22.95 -6.13 -15.34
N SER A 223 23.25 -7.43 -15.38
CA SER A 223 23.10 -8.27 -16.57
C SER A 223 21.85 -9.15 -16.56
N ASP A 224 21.06 -9.13 -15.48
CA ASP A 224 19.83 -9.92 -15.36
C ASP A 224 18.70 -9.26 -16.19
N ILE A 225 18.73 -9.50 -17.51
CA ILE A 225 17.79 -8.93 -18.47
C ILE A 225 16.33 -9.19 -18.07
N PRO A 226 15.91 -10.42 -17.71
CA PRO A 226 14.53 -10.66 -17.26
C PRO A 226 14.16 -9.84 -16.01
N ARG A 227 15.02 -9.79 -14.99
CA ARG A 227 14.77 -8.98 -13.79
C ARG A 227 14.66 -7.49 -14.13
N ASN A 228 15.53 -6.98 -14.99
CA ASN A 228 15.53 -5.58 -15.38
C ASN A 228 14.30 -5.24 -16.25
N ALA A 229 13.91 -6.11 -17.17
CA ALA A 229 12.70 -5.97 -17.97
C ALA A 229 11.44 -5.90 -17.09
N LEU A 230 11.34 -6.73 -16.06
CA LEU A 230 10.24 -6.72 -15.10
C LEU A 230 10.11 -5.39 -14.31
N ASN A 231 11.21 -4.64 -14.18
CA ASN A 231 11.24 -3.32 -13.54
C ASN A 231 10.90 -2.16 -14.47
N LEU A 232 10.72 -2.41 -15.77
CA LEU A 232 10.45 -1.35 -16.74
C LEU A 232 9.03 -0.78 -16.57
N PRO A 233 8.86 0.55 -16.61
CA PRO A 233 7.56 1.21 -16.52
C PRO A 233 6.83 1.25 -17.87
N ILE A 234 5.55 0.90 -17.90
CA ILE A 234 4.74 1.02 -19.12
C ILE A 234 4.28 2.47 -19.29
N SER A 235 4.42 3.04 -20.49
CA SER A 235 4.07 4.44 -20.81
C SER A 235 2.58 4.75 -20.89
N VAL A 236 1.73 3.75 -20.63
CA VAL A 236 0.27 3.88 -20.54
C VAL A 236 -0.13 3.92 -19.07
N PRO A 237 -0.86 4.94 -18.58
CA PRO A 237 -1.28 4.98 -17.18
C PRO A 237 -2.33 3.90 -16.86
N ILE A 238 -2.11 3.14 -15.79
CA ILE A 238 -3.09 2.17 -15.27
C ILE A 238 -4.18 2.84 -14.42
N LEU A 239 -3.90 4.03 -13.92
CA LEU A 239 -4.82 4.88 -13.19
C LEU A 239 -4.55 6.34 -13.56
N SER A 240 -5.62 7.08 -13.84
CA SER A 240 -5.58 8.52 -14.04
C SER A 240 -6.72 9.19 -13.27
N LEU A 241 -6.42 10.27 -12.56
CA LEU A 241 -7.43 11.10 -11.89
C LEU A 241 -7.06 12.58 -11.90
N THR A 242 -8.04 13.44 -11.64
CA THR A 242 -7.83 14.85 -11.32
C THR A 242 -8.26 15.14 -9.90
N TYR A 243 -7.70 16.17 -9.30
CA TYR A 243 -8.17 16.71 -8.03
C TYR A 243 -7.93 18.23 -7.99
N THR A 244 -8.63 18.93 -7.12
CA THR A 244 -8.57 20.39 -6.98
C THR A 244 -8.18 20.76 -5.55
N VAL A 245 -7.13 21.58 -5.42
CA VAL A 245 -6.67 22.13 -4.14
C VAL A 245 -6.46 23.63 -4.34
N GLU A 246 -7.03 24.44 -3.44
CA GLU A 246 -6.88 25.91 -3.46
C GLU A 246 -7.21 26.54 -4.82
N GLY A 247 -8.20 25.97 -5.52
CA GLY A 247 -8.64 26.43 -6.84
C GLY A 247 -7.71 26.03 -7.99
N LYS A 248 -6.67 25.25 -7.75
CA LYS A 248 -5.81 24.70 -8.80
C LYS A 248 -6.20 23.26 -9.08
N ARG A 249 -6.35 22.93 -10.37
CA ARG A 249 -6.59 21.57 -10.82
C ARG A 249 -5.25 20.87 -11.02
N HIS A 250 -5.11 19.70 -10.41
CA HIS A 250 -3.95 18.83 -10.50
C HIS A 250 -4.35 17.49 -11.14
N ASN A 251 -3.37 16.79 -11.68
CA ASN A 251 -3.59 15.50 -12.34
C ASN A 251 -2.58 14.48 -11.83
N ILE A 252 -3.07 13.28 -11.55
CA ILE A 252 -2.24 12.15 -11.15
C ILE A 252 -2.38 11.04 -12.18
N ASP A 253 -1.25 10.64 -12.75
CA ASP A 253 -1.09 9.47 -13.58
C ASP A 253 -0.17 8.45 -12.87
N VAL A 254 -0.66 7.22 -12.78
CA VAL A 254 0.08 6.08 -12.21
C VAL A 254 0.37 5.08 -13.32
N TYR A 255 1.64 4.71 -13.46
CA TYR A 255 2.15 3.84 -14.51
C TYR A 255 2.62 2.50 -13.90
N PRO A 256 2.20 1.36 -14.43
CA PRO A 256 2.60 0.06 -13.87
C PRO A 256 3.99 -0.35 -14.35
N THR A 257 4.74 -1.06 -13.51
CA THR A 257 5.86 -1.86 -14.00
C THR A 257 5.35 -3.08 -14.78
N LEU A 258 6.20 -3.63 -15.63
CA LEU A 258 5.89 -4.86 -16.35
C LEU A 258 5.57 -6.02 -15.39
N GLN A 259 6.29 -6.12 -14.26
CA GLN A 259 6.00 -7.11 -13.21
C GLN A 259 4.60 -6.94 -12.62
N PHE A 260 4.13 -5.70 -12.42
CA PHE A 260 2.81 -5.45 -11.87
C PHE A 260 1.69 -5.98 -12.78
N LEU A 261 1.91 -6.02 -14.10
CA LEU A 261 0.94 -6.55 -15.07
C LEU A 261 0.75 -8.08 -14.99
N TYR A 262 1.70 -8.80 -14.41
CA TYR A 262 1.57 -10.23 -14.14
C TYR A 262 0.91 -10.53 -12.78
N SER A 263 0.45 -9.50 -12.06
CA SER A 263 -0.28 -9.67 -10.80
C SER A 263 -1.76 -9.94 -11.02
N HIS A 264 -2.40 -10.56 -10.03
CA HIS A 264 -3.87 -10.68 -9.97
C HIS A 264 -4.56 -9.36 -9.58
N HIS A 265 -3.80 -8.27 -9.40
CA HIS A 265 -4.29 -6.96 -8.99
C HIS A 265 -4.64 -6.06 -10.18
N ILE A 266 -4.41 -6.50 -11.41
CA ILE A 266 -4.81 -5.73 -12.59
C ILE A 266 -6.14 -6.23 -13.14
N GLN A 267 -6.96 -5.33 -13.66
CA GLN A 267 -8.12 -5.68 -14.46
C GLN A 267 -7.66 -6.04 -15.87
N ALA A 268 -8.09 -7.19 -16.35
CA ALA A 268 -7.69 -7.75 -17.65
C ALA A 268 -7.85 -6.77 -18.84
N GLN A 269 -8.85 -5.89 -18.77
CA GLN A 269 -9.15 -4.85 -19.77
C GLN A 269 -8.06 -3.79 -19.93
N TYR A 270 -7.15 -3.65 -18.97
CA TYR A 270 -5.99 -2.76 -19.09
C TYR A 270 -5.02 -3.18 -20.19
N ILE A 271 -4.91 -4.49 -20.46
CA ILE A 271 -4.00 -5.03 -21.48
C ILE A 271 -4.59 -4.77 -22.89
N SER A 272 -4.60 -3.50 -23.25
CA SER A 272 -5.09 -2.96 -24.51
C SER A 272 -4.08 -3.19 -25.64
N LYS A 273 -4.46 -2.79 -26.87
CA LYS A 273 -3.52 -2.79 -28.00
C LYS A 273 -2.33 -1.86 -27.77
N GLU A 274 -2.58 -0.71 -27.14
CA GLU A 274 -1.55 0.29 -26.83
C GLU A 274 -0.53 -0.25 -25.81
N VAL A 275 -1.00 -0.94 -24.77
CA VAL A 275 -0.11 -1.64 -23.81
C VAL A 275 0.66 -2.77 -24.51
N LYS A 276 -0.03 -3.46 -25.44
CA LYS A 276 0.52 -4.35 -26.48
C LYS A 276 1.80 -3.79 -27.09
N GLU A 277 1.57 -2.73 -27.85
CA GLU A 277 2.56 -2.04 -28.68
C GLU A 277 3.69 -1.43 -27.84
N ALA A 278 3.42 -0.98 -26.61
CA ALA A 278 4.44 -0.47 -25.71
C ALA A 278 5.47 -1.53 -25.28
N VAL A 279 5.11 -2.82 -25.30
CA VAL A 279 5.99 -3.94 -24.89
C VAL A 279 6.49 -4.76 -26.11
N GLU A 280 5.91 -4.55 -27.29
CA GLU A 280 6.21 -5.33 -28.51
C GLU A 280 7.64 -5.10 -29.06
N ASN A 281 8.10 -6.07 -29.86
CA ASN A 281 9.33 -6.03 -30.67
C ASN A 281 10.66 -5.96 -29.91
N GLY A 282 10.70 -6.43 -28.67
CA GLY A 282 11.95 -6.49 -27.90
C GLY A 282 12.46 -5.11 -27.46
N SER A 283 11.60 -4.09 -27.43
CA SER A 283 11.92 -2.76 -26.90
C SER A 283 12.49 -2.83 -25.47
N TYR A 284 12.02 -3.80 -24.67
CA TYR A 284 12.52 -4.09 -23.32
C TYR A 284 13.97 -4.60 -23.26
N LEU A 285 14.56 -5.01 -24.39
CA LEU A 285 15.98 -5.40 -24.44
C LEU A 285 16.91 -4.18 -24.37
N ASN A 286 16.42 -3.00 -24.77
CA ASN A 286 17.13 -1.74 -24.62
C ASN A 286 16.47 -0.91 -23.50
N ILE A 287 16.82 -1.27 -22.27
CA ILE A 287 16.33 -0.67 -21.03
C ILE A 287 16.41 0.86 -21.04
N SER A 288 17.54 1.42 -21.53
CA SER A 288 17.76 2.87 -21.55
C SER A 288 16.78 3.57 -22.48
N ASP A 289 16.60 3.08 -23.70
CA ASP A 289 15.68 3.66 -24.66
C ASP A 289 14.23 3.49 -24.21
N PHE A 290 13.89 2.35 -23.60
CA PHE A 290 12.56 2.10 -23.04
C PHE A 290 12.21 3.11 -21.93
N CYS A 291 13.13 3.32 -20.98
CA CYS A 291 12.93 4.30 -19.92
C CYS A 291 12.88 5.74 -20.45
N LYS A 292 13.70 6.07 -21.45
CA LYS A 292 13.66 7.37 -22.10
C LYS A 292 12.31 7.63 -22.77
N GLN A 293 11.80 6.68 -23.54
CA GLN A 293 10.47 6.77 -24.18
C GLN A 293 9.36 6.91 -23.14
N PHE A 294 9.44 6.16 -22.04
CA PHE A 294 8.52 6.32 -20.92
C PHE A 294 8.54 7.74 -20.34
N LEU A 295 9.72 8.27 -20.03
CA LEU A 295 9.87 9.60 -19.44
C LEU A 295 9.39 10.70 -20.39
N GLU A 296 9.67 10.57 -21.69
CA GLU A 296 9.18 11.48 -22.73
C GLU A 296 7.65 11.44 -22.83
N ALA A 297 7.05 10.25 -22.87
CA ALA A 297 5.59 10.09 -22.92
C ALA A 297 4.91 10.67 -21.66
N ALA A 298 5.46 10.39 -20.47
CA ALA A 298 4.97 10.93 -19.21
C ALA A 298 5.10 12.47 -19.17
N ALA A 299 6.21 13.03 -19.67
CA ALA A 299 6.40 14.48 -19.73
C ALA A 299 5.45 15.16 -20.74
N VAL A 300 5.24 14.57 -21.92
CA VAL A 300 4.28 15.08 -22.90
C VAL A 300 2.88 15.11 -22.31
N ARG A 301 2.46 14.01 -21.66
CA ARG A 301 1.14 13.93 -21.02
C ARG A 301 0.99 14.93 -19.88
N TYR A 302 2.01 15.04 -19.02
CA TYR A 302 2.06 16.04 -17.97
C TYR A 302 1.89 17.46 -18.53
N ASN A 303 2.62 17.81 -19.59
CA ASN A 303 2.57 19.13 -20.22
C ASN A 303 1.28 19.38 -21.01
N GLN A 304 0.67 18.38 -21.64
CA GLN A 304 -0.63 18.54 -22.29
C GLN A 304 -1.72 18.94 -21.30
N ILE A 305 -1.58 18.47 -20.07
CA ILE A 305 -2.59 18.68 -19.03
C ILE A 305 -2.27 19.90 -18.15
N HIS A 306 -0.99 20.22 -17.91
CA HIS A 306 -0.56 21.39 -17.12
C HIS A 306 -0.19 22.61 -17.98
N GLY A 307 -0.04 22.44 -19.30
CA GLY A 307 0.30 23.50 -20.26
C GLY A 307 -0.92 24.27 -20.78
N HIS A 308 -2.12 23.77 -20.50
CA HIS A 308 -3.31 24.60 -20.41
C HIS A 308 -3.43 24.97 -18.92
N GLU A 309 -3.43 26.25 -18.59
CA GLU A 309 -3.99 26.70 -17.31
C GLU A 309 -5.48 26.29 -17.35
N ASP A 310 -5.75 25.05 -16.93
CA ASP A 310 -7.09 24.49 -16.76
C ASP A 310 -7.75 25.30 -15.64
N PHE A 311 -8.27 26.47 -15.98
CA PHE A 311 -9.15 27.20 -15.09
C PHE A 311 -10.37 26.30 -14.81
N ILE A 312 -10.88 26.38 -13.57
CA ILE A 312 -11.92 25.52 -12.95
C ILE A 312 -13.28 25.58 -13.68
N PHE A 313 -13.35 26.23 -14.83
CA PHE A 313 -14.57 26.69 -15.44
C PHE A 313 -14.85 25.96 -16.76
N ASP A 314 -16.07 25.47 -16.91
CA ASP A 314 -16.60 24.94 -18.17
C ASP A 314 -17.66 25.88 -18.74
N VAL A 315 -17.75 25.90 -20.08
CA VAL A 315 -18.85 26.60 -20.77
C VAL A 315 -20.19 26.01 -20.32
N GLY A 316 -21.09 26.87 -19.88
CA GLY A 316 -22.40 26.51 -19.36
C GLY A 316 -22.53 26.56 -17.84
N GLN A 317 -21.43 26.64 -17.10
CA GLN A 317 -21.45 26.74 -15.64
C GLN A 317 -21.94 28.12 -15.17
N THR A 318 -22.59 28.14 -14.00
CA THR A 318 -23.04 29.37 -13.34
C THR A 318 -22.01 29.80 -12.30
N ILE A 319 -21.65 31.07 -12.34
CA ILE A 319 -20.66 31.69 -11.46
C ILE A 319 -21.23 32.94 -10.78
N ILE A 320 -20.56 33.39 -9.72
CA ILE A 320 -20.69 34.72 -9.13
C ILE A 320 -19.44 35.51 -9.45
N LEU A 321 -19.61 36.76 -9.87
CA LEU A 321 -18.52 37.66 -10.19
C LEU A 321 -18.08 38.41 -8.94
N HIS A 322 -16.78 38.58 -8.75
CA HIS A 322 -16.22 39.39 -7.66
C HIS A 322 -14.92 40.06 -8.08
N GLY A 323 -14.43 41.04 -7.31
CA GLY A 323 -13.11 41.66 -7.55
C GLY A 323 -13.00 42.53 -8.81
N LEU A 324 -14.08 42.72 -9.58
CA LEU A 324 -14.06 43.53 -10.79
C LEU A 324 -13.94 45.02 -10.48
N THR A 325 -13.15 45.72 -11.30
CA THR A 325 -12.98 47.20 -11.26
C THR A 325 -14.29 47.94 -11.43
N ASN A 326 -15.22 47.36 -12.20
CA ASN A 326 -16.58 47.86 -12.32
C ASN A 326 -17.49 47.18 -11.29
N SER A 327 -17.65 47.84 -10.15
CA SER A 327 -18.36 47.31 -8.98
C SER A 327 -19.81 46.90 -9.24
N LYS A 328 -20.44 47.41 -10.31
CA LYS A 328 -21.82 47.04 -10.68
C LYS A 328 -21.98 45.55 -10.98
N TYR A 329 -20.92 44.86 -11.39
CA TYR A 329 -20.95 43.42 -11.73
C TYR A 329 -20.62 42.52 -10.53
N ASN A 330 -20.01 43.05 -9.47
CA ASN A 330 -19.65 42.25 -8.30
C ASN A 330 -20.91 41.77 -7.56
N GLY A 331 -20.94 40.48 -7.20
CA GLY A 331 -22.09 39.81 -6.61
C GLY A 331 -23.15 39.36 -7.63
N GLN A 332 -23.01 39.69 -8.92
CA GLN A 332 -23.95 39.22 -9.94
C GLN A 332 -23.66 37.77 -10.35
N ARG A 333 -24.73 37.05 -10.71
CA ARG A 333 -24.63 35.71 -11.28
C ARG A 333 -24.43 35.80 -12.80
N GLY A 334 -23.48 35.02 -13.30
CA GLY A 334 -23.21 34.90 -14.72
C GLY A 334 -23.15 33.45 -15.16
N LYS A 335 -23.43 33.21 -16.44
CA LYS A 335 -23.23 31.92 -17.10
C LYS A 335 -22.05 32.04 -18.05
N ILE A 336 -21.14 31.09 -17.99
CA ILE A 336 -20.00 31.04 -18.89
C ILE A 336 -20.50 30.63 -20.27
N VAL A 337 -20.25 31.45 -21.28
CA VAL A 337 -20.71 31.23 -22.66
C VAL A 337 -19.57 31.00 -23.64
N CYS A 338 -18.35 31.39 -23.28
CA CYS A 338 -17.14 31.15 -24.08
C CYS A 338 -15.96 30.75 -23.19
N PRO A 339 -15.11 29.81 -23.65
CA PRO A 339 -13.88 29.44 -22.95
C PRO A 339 -12.88 30.61 -22.94
N GLY A 340 -11.87 30.52 -22.06
CA GLY A 340 -10.82 31.53 -21.93
C GLY A 340 -10.16 31.95 -23.26
N ASP A 341 -10.03 33.26 -23.50
CA ASP A 341 -9.26 33.81 -24.61
C ASP A 341 -7.74 33.65 -24.40
N LYS A 342 -6.91 34.10 -25.36
CA LYS A 342 -5.44 34.03 -25.26
C LYS A 342 -4.86 34.85 -24.09
N GLU A 343 -5.66 35.70 -23.45
CA GLU A 343 -5.30 36.51 -22.29
C GLU A 343 -5.89 35.94 -20.99
N GLY A 344 -6.47 34.73 -21.02
CA GLY A 344 -7.02 34.04 -19.85
C GLY A 344 -8.36 34.61 -19.37
N ARG A 345 -9.09 35.36 -20.21
CA ARG A 345 -10.41 35.93 -19.88
C ARG A 345 -11.53 35.07 -20.45
N TRP A 346 -12.54 34.85 -19.64
CA TRP A 346 -13.71 34.04 -19.94
C TRP A 346 -14.89 34.92 -20.33
N GLY A 347 -15.65 34.49 -21.34
CA GLY A 347 -16.86 35.18 -21.76
C GLY A 347 -18.04 34.79 -20.87
N VAL A 348 -18.60 35.76 -20.14
CA VAL A 348 -19.70 35.54 -19.19
C VAL A 348 -20.92 36.35 -19.62
N GLN A 349 -22.07 35.69 -19.64
CA GLN A 349 -23.37 36.31 -19.84
C GLN A 349 -24.09 36.41 -18.50
N LEU A 350 -24.49 37.61 -18.09
CA LEU A 350 -25.19 37.83 -16.82
C LEU A 350 -26.59 37.19 -16.85
N ILE A 351 -26.95 36.49 -15.76
CA ILE A 351 -28.26 35.86 -15.62
C ILE A 351 -29.21 36.91 -15.00
N ASN A 352 -30.16 37.37 -15.80
CA ASN A 352 -31.02 38.55 -15.59
C ASN A 352 -31.40 38.88 -14.13
N GLN A 353 -31.19 40.17 -13.80
CA GLN A 353 -31.92 40.87 -12.76
C GLN A 353 -33.38 41.10 -13.20
N THR A 354 -34.27 41.13 -12.23
CA THR A 354 -35.72 41.31 -12.35
C THR A 354 -36.11 42.52 -13.23
N LYS A 355 -37.01 42.26 -14.20
CA LYS A 355 -37.88 43.17 -14.98
C LYS A 355 -37.71 44.69 -14.72
N ALA A 356 -36.91 45.37 -15.55
CA ALA A 356 -37.20 46.68 -16.16
C ALA A 356 -36.00 47.16 -16.97
N LEU A 357 -35.72 46.54 -18.11
CA LEU A 357 -35.01 47.12 -19.26
C LEU A 357 -35.04 46.05 -20.37
N GLN A 358 -35.79 46.34 -21.43
CA GLN A 358 -35.84 45.50 -22.61
C GLN A 358 -34.54 45.68 -23.41
N LEU A 359 -33.99 44.56 -23.85
CA LEU A 359 -33.30 44.32 -25.12
C LEU A 359 -32.68 45.55 -25.79
N GLU A 360 -31.38 45.70 -25.58
CA GLU A 360 -30.38 46.07 -26.58
C GLU A 360 -29.02 45.67 -25.99
N ASP A 361 -28.26 44.86 -26.73
CA ASP A 361 -26.92 44.33 -26.44
C ASP A 361 -26.74 43.47 -25.17
N SER A 362 -26.94 42.15 -25.30
CA SER A 362 -26.36 41.20 -24.35
C SER A 362 -24.84 41.08 -24.58
N GLU A 363 -24.10 42.11 -24.18
CA GLU A 363 -22.64 42.08 -24.18
C GLU A 363 -22.14 40.98 -23.23
N ASN A 364 -21.37 40.03 -23.79
CA ASN A 364 -20.56 39.15 -22.97
C ASN A 364 -19.50 39.99 -22.28
N ILE A 365 -19.45 39.93 -20.96
CA ILE A 365 -18.35 40.53 -20.21
C ILE A 365 -17.18 39.55 -20.19
N TRP A 366 -15.98 40.07 -20.40
CA TRP A 366 -14.73 39.29 -20.35
C TRP A 366 -14.12 39.42 -18.96
N VAL A 367 -13.97 38.30 -18.28
CA VAL A 367 -13.59 38.30 -16.87
C VAL A 367 -12.48 37.28 -16.65
N HIS A 368 -11.46 37.63 -15.87
CA HIS A 368 -10.41 36.68 -15.48
C HIS A 368 -10.97 35.65 -14.50
N ALA A 369 -10.47 34.42 -14.55
CA ALA A 369 -10.91 33.32 -13.70
C ALA A 369 -10.84 33.63 -12.19
N GLU A 370 -9.86 34.43 -11.76
CA GLU A 370 -9.69 34.89 -10.38
C GLU A 370 -10.84 35.77 -9.86
N ASN A 371 -11.67 36.31 -10.76
CA ASN A 371 -12.82 37.17 -10.47
C ASN A 371 -14.15 36.41 -10.59
N MET A 372 -14.09 35.08 -10.61
CA MET A 372 -15.23 34.18 -10.76
C MET A 372 -15.26 33.16 -9.61
N GLN A 373 -16.46 32.87 -9.12
CA GLN A 373 -16.69 31.84 -8.12
C GLN A 373 -17.83 30.91 -8.56
N LEU A 374 -17.61 29.60 -8.61
CA LEU A 374 -18.63 28.63 -9.03
C LEU A 374 -19.83 28.61 -8.07
N VAL A 375 -21.06 28.56 -8.61
CA VAL A 375 -22.28 28.32 -7.82
C VAL A 375 -22.53 26.81 -7.74
N VAL A 376 -22.17 26.19 -6.61
CA VAL A 376 -22.52 24.79 -6.32
C VAL A 376 -23.93 24.74 -5.74
N GLY A 377 -24.88 24.15 -6.46
CA GLY A 377 -26.30 24.13 -6.09
C GLY A 377 -26.61 23.22 -4.90
N ALA A 378 -26.95 23.83 -3.76
CA ALA A 378 -27.77 23.24 -2.70
C ALA A 378 -29.26 23.51 -2.99
N GLU A 379 -29.78 22.94 -4.07
CA GLU A 379 -31.20 23.02 -4.42
C GLU A 379 -31.74 21.60 -4.61
N ASN A 380 -31.94 20.87 -3.50
CA ASN A 380 -32.85 19.72 -3.30
C ASN A 380 -32.64 19.02 -1.93
N ALA A 381 -32.45 19.79 -0.85
CA ALA A 381 -32.31 19.24 0.50
C ALA A 381 -33.38 19.79 1.46
N THR A 382 -34.64 19.53 1.14
CA THR A 382 -35.73 19.57 2.12
C THR A 382 -36.48 18.26 2.03
N ASP A 383 -36.66 17.63 3.20
CA ASP A 383 -37.33 16.35 3.46
C ASP A 383 -36.55 15.08 3.13
N LEU A 384 -35.77 14.62 4.11
CA LEU A 384 -35.68 13.21 4.53
C LEU A 384 -34.86 13.14 5.82
N ASN A 385 -35.45 13.61 6.92
CA ASN A 385 -34.89 13.40 8.26
C ASN A 385 -35.99 12.85 9.17
N LYS A 386 -36.15 11.52 9.18
CA LYS A 386 -36.75 10.74 10.27
C LYS A 386 -36.45 9.25 10.08
N ASN A 387 -35.70 8.71 11.04
CA ASN A 387 -35.62 7.31 11.46
C ASN A 387 -34.93 6.29 10.54
N PHE A 388 -33.62 6.07 10.67
CA PHE A 388 -32.98 4.75 10.49
C PHE A 388 -31.63 4.65 11.27
N PRO A 389 -31.18 3.44 11.69
CA PRO A 389 -30.23 3.23 12.79
C PRO A 389 -28.74 3.43 12.43
N ARG A 390 -27.95 3.73 13.47
CA ARG A 390 -26.56 4.24 13.53
C ARG A 390 -25.41 3.33 12.99
N HIS A 391 -25.59 2.58 11.91
CA HIS A 391 -24.49 1.74 11.35
C HIS A 391 -24.02 2.10 9.93
N ARG A 392 -24.26 3.33 9.44
CA ARG A 392 -23.95 3.72 8.04
C ARG A 392 -23.19 5.05 7.86
N LEU A 393 -22.35 5.46 8.83
CA LEU A 393 -21.68 6.78 8.81
C LEU A 393 -20.41 6.85 7.95
N ALA A 394 -19.62 5.78 7.83
CA ALA A 394 -18.31 5.86 7.14
C ALA A 394 -18.40 6.01 5.60
N SER A 395 -19.44 5.45 4.96
CA SER A 395 -19.57 5.49 3.49
C SER A 395 -20.19 6.79 2.96
N ILE A 396 -20.90 7.54 3.81
CA ILE A 396 -21.51 8.83 3.45
C ILE A 396 -20.48 9.95 3.65
N GLU A 397 -19.61 9.84 4.67
CA GLU A 397 -18.59 10.85 4.97
C GLU A 397 -17.38 10.83 4.02
N SER A 398 -16.98 9.68 3.45
CA SER A 398 -15.89 9.63 2.47
C SER A 398 -16.25 10.34 1.15
N ALA A 399 -17.53 10.33 0.78
CA ALA A 399 -18.03 11.02 -0.40
C ALA A 399 -17.87 12.55 -0.28
N ASP A 400 -18.04 13.09 0.93
CA ASP A 400 -17.93 14.52 1.21
C ASP A 400 -16.49 15.04 1.08
N THR A 401 -15.49 14.28 1.55
CA THR A 401 -14.07 14.68 1.39
C THR A 401 -13.59 14.58 -0.06
N MET A 402 -13.99 13.52 -0.79
CA MET A 402 -13.65 13.40 -2.22
C MET A 402 -14.33 14.50 -3.04
N ALA A 403 -15.54 14.92 -2.66
CA ALA A 403 -16.23 16.05 -3.28
C ALA A 403 -15.53 17.38 -3.00
N GLN A 404 -15.02 17.60 -1.78
CA GLN A 404 -14.31 18.83 -1.42
C GLN A 404 -12.96 18.99 -2.14
N LEU A 405 -12.27 17.89 -2.43
CA LEU A 405 -11.06 17.88 -3.27
C LEU A 405 -11.36 17.70 -4.76
N ASP A 406 -12.64 17.66 -5.16
CA ASP A 406 -13.08 17.40 -6.54
C ASP A 406 -12.30 16.25 -7.22
N ILE A 407 -12.14 15.13 -6.49
CA ILE A 407 -11.38 13.98 -6.99
C ILE A 407 -12.20 13.28 -8.07
N ASN A 408 -11.80 13.46 -9.32
CA ASN A 408 -12.44 12.87 -10.48
C ASN A 408 -11.58 11.76 -11.07
N LEU A 409 -12.04 10.52 -10.91
CA LEU A 409 -11.36 9.34 -11.44
C LEU A 409 -11.69 9.17 -12.93
N LYS A 410 -10.70 9.39 -13.81
CA LYS A 410 -10.86 9.16 -15.25
C LYS A 410 -10.95 7.68 -15.55
N HIS A 411 -9.99 6.91 -15.03
CA HIS A 411 -9.98 5.45 -15.11
C HIS A 411 -9.14 4.85 -13.98
N ASN A 412 -9.48 3.63 -13.59
CA ASN A 412 -8.71 2.82 -12.65
C ASN A 412 -8.83 1.35 -13.01
N TYR A 413 -7.73 0.78 -13.49
CA TYR A 413 -7.65 -0.64 -13.80
C TYR A 413 -6.93 -1.45 -12.73
N VAL A 414 -6.65 -0.86 -11.57
CA VAL A 414 -6.13 -1.54 -10.40
C VAL A 414 -7.31 -2.08 -9.59
N ARG A 415 -7.25 -3.36 -9.24
CA ARG A 415 -8.21 -4.01 -8.35
C ARG A 415 -7.94 -3.62 -6.91
N GLN A 416 -8.96 -3.75 -6.06
CA GLN A 416 -8.85 -3.33 -4.66
C GLN A 416 -7.83 -4.15 -3.87
N ASN A 417 -7.23 -3.48 -2.87
CA ASN A 417 -6.21 -4.04 -1.96
C ASN A 417 -4.99 -4.66 -2.66
N PRO A 418 -4.34 -3.96 -3.61
CA PRO A 418 -3.13 -4.47 -4.21
C PRO A 418 -1.98 -4.52 -3.20
N GLN A 419 -1.09 -5.49 -3.36
CA GLN A 419 0.22 -5.49 -2.70
C GLN A 419 1.22 -4.76 -3.60
N TYR A 420 1.51 -3.50 -3.28
CA TYR A 420 2.31 -2.64 -4.15
C TYR A 420 3.33 -1.79 -3.40
N THR A 421 4.25 -1.23 -4.17
CA THR A 421 5.06 -0.06 -3.81
C THR A 421 4.84 1.03 -4.86
N LEU A 422 4.77 2.28 -4.43
CA LEU A 422 4.66 3.45 -5.30
C LEU A 422 5.98 4.21 -5.29
N ALA A 423 6.55 4.45 -6.46
CA ALA A 423 7.69 5.32 -6.66
C ALA A 423 7.22 6.64 -7.31
N ALA A 424 7.45 7.76 -6.63
CA ALA A 424 7.12 9.08 -7.15
C ALA A 424 8.29 9.63 -7.98
N LEU A 425 8.03 10.05 -9.22
CA LEU A 425 9.05 10.66 -10.08
C LEU A 425 8.99 12.19 -10.04
N ARG A 426 7.78 12.72 -9.93
CA ARG A 426 7.44 14.14 -9.74
C ARG A 426 5.98 14.25 -9.31
N GLU A 427 5.53 15.45 -8.97
CA GLU A 427 4.10 15.72 -8.76
C GLU A 427 3.27 15.21 -9.93
N GLY A 428 2.20 14.47 -9.63
CA GLY A 428 1.30 13.90 -10.62
C GLY A 428 1.82 12.70 -11.41
N VAL A 429 3.06 12.24 -11.21
CA VAL A 429 3.65 11.11 -11.98
C VAL A 429 4.25 10.05 -11.05
N TYR A 430 3.58 8.90 -11.02
CA TYR A 430 3.91 7.79 -10.13
C TYR A 430 4.11 6.48 -10.90
N VAL A 431 4.99 5.62 -10.41
CA VAL A 431 5.16 4.26 -10.91
C VAL A 431 4.72 3.27 -9.83
N ILE A 432 3.80 2.37 -10.17
CA ILE A 432 3.33 1.30 -9.29
C ILE A 432 4.01 -0.03 -9.64
N GLY A 433 4.64 -0.63 -8.64
CA GLY A 433 5.28 -1.93 -8.72
C GLY A 433 4.69 -2.90 -7.71
N MET A 434 5.07 -4.18 -7.81
CA MET A 434 4.74 -5.16 -6.78
C MET A 434 5.34 -4.75 -5.43
N LYS A 435 4.80 -5.29 -4.34
CA LYS A 435 5.37 -5.11 -3.00
C LYS A 435 6.88 -5.41 -3.01
N ASP A 436 7.65 -4.53 -2.37
CA ASP A 436 9.11 -4.57 -2.27
C ASP A 436 9.89 -4.45 -3.60
N GLN A 437 9.22 -4.17 -4.73
CA GLN A 437 9.89 -4.00 -6.03
C GLN A 437 10.82 -2.78 -6.06
N PHE A 438 10.47 -1.70 -5.36
CA PHE A 438 11.28 -0.49 -5.22
C PHE A 438 12.02 -0.42 -3.87
N ASN A 439 12.45 -1.57 -3.32
CA ASN A 439 13.19 -1.58 -2.06
C ASN A 439 14.55 -0.87 -2.17
N ILE A 440 15.05 -0.32 -1.06
CA ILE A 440 16.29 0.49 -1.04
C ILE A 440 17.55 -0.26 -1.51
N HIS A 441 17.59 -1.59 -1.37
CA HIS A 441 18.75 -2.40 -1.75
C HIS A 441 18.84 -2.58 -3.27
N ASP A 442 17.68 -2.64 -3.93
CA ASP A 442 17.56 -2.85 -5.38
C ASP A 442 17.36 -1.53 -6.14
N LEU A 443 16.94 -0.46 -5.45
CA LEU A 443 16.62 0.83 -6.07
C LEU A 443 17.78 1.39 -6.90
N LYS A 444 19.02 1.23 -6.44
CA LYS A 444 20.22 1.68 -7.19
C LYS A 444 20.42 1.01 -8.55
N PHE A 445 19.85 -0.18 -8.74
CA PHE A 445 19.89 -0.94 -9.99
C PHE A 445 18.61 -0.75 -10.80
N ASN A 446 17.63 -0.02 -10.27
CA ASN A 446 16.42 0.28 -11.01
C ASN A 446 16.73 1.26 -12.16
N PRO A 447 16.22 1.00 -13.37
CA PRO A 447 16.44 1.90 -14.52
C PRO A 447 15.97 3.34 -14.32
N LEU A 448 15.03 3.59 -13.40
CA LEU A 448 14.52 4.92 -13.08
C LEU A 448 15.14 5.53 -11.82
N SER A 449 16.17 4.90 -11.23
CA SER A 449 16.72 5.27 -9.92
C SER A 449 17.07 6.76 -9.79
N GLU A 450 17.61 7.38 -10.83
CA GLU A 450 17.98 8.80 -10.85
C GLU A 450 16.76 9.75 -10.79
N HIS A 451 15.62 9.29 -11.31
CA HIS A 451 14.38 10.05 -11.41
C HIS A 451 13.45 9.88 -10.20
N ILE A 452 13.60 8.79 -9.44
CA ILE A 452 12.78 8.50 -8.26
C ILE A 452 13.09 9.51 -7.14
N GLN A 453 12.04 10.17 -6.65
CA GLN A 453 12.10 11.17 -5.59
C GLN A 453 11.82 10.57 -4.22
N TYR A 454 10.78 9.73 -4.11
CA TYR A 454 10.53 8.93 -2.93
C TYR A 454 9.76 7.66 -3.29
N VAL A 455 9.80 6.67 -2.40
CA VAL A 455 9.09 5.41 -2.52
C VAL A 455 8.31 5.14 -1.24
N ALA A 456 7.04 4.76 -1.37
CA ALA A 456 6.21 4.32 -0.26
C ALA A 456 5.55 2.97 -0.53
N ASP A 457 5.34 2.17 0.52
CA ASP A 457 4.59 0.92 0.44
C ASP A 457 3.07 1.14 0.42
N GLU A 458 2.31 0.04 0.32
CA GLU A 458 0.86 0.09 0.24
C GLU A 458 0.17 0.70 1.47
N MET A 459 0.91 0.86 2.58
CA MET A 459 0.44 1.43 3.85
C MET A 459 0.96 2.87 4.08
N GLY A 460 1.73 3.42 3.14
CA GLY A 460 2.33 4.76 3.22
C GLY A 460 3.66 4.80 3.97
N PHE A 461 4.28 3.66 4.30
CA PHE A 461 5.62 3.68 4.87
C PHE A 461 6.65 4.01 3.79
N VAL A 462 7.48 5.01 4.06
CA VAL A 462 8.55 5.41 3.16
C VAL A 462 9.66 4.36 3.19
N LEU A 463 9.99 3.85 2.01
CA LEU A 463 11.11 2.94 1.78
C LEU A 463 12.37 3.69 1.31
N PHE A 464 12.18 4.84 0.67
CA PHE A 464 13.23 5.72 0.16
C PHE A 464 12.71 7.15 0.04
N ASP A 465 13.54 8.15 0.34
CA ASP A 465 13.18 9.56 0.23
C ASP A 465 14.42 10.41 -0.05
N LYS A 466 14.44 11.03 -1.23
CA LYS A 466 15.44 12.00 -1.70
C LYS A 466 14.95 13.45 -1.54
N THR A 467 13.67 13.65 -1.29
CA THR A 467 13.06 14.98 -1.18
C THR A 467 13.42 15.67 0.12
N GLY A 468 13.48 14.92 1.22
CA GLY A 468 13.60 15.49 2.57
C GLY A 468 12.46 16.43 2.95
N SER A 469 11.34 16.40 2.21
CA SER A 469 10.23 17.34 2.36
C SER A 469 9.34 16.93 3.53
N LYS A 470 9.12 17.87 4.46
CA LYS A 470 8.12 17.79 5.53
C LYS A 470 6.94 18.71 5.23
N ASN A 471 6.39 18.64 4.03
CA ASN A 471 5.32 19.52 3.59
C ASN A 471 4.17 18.71 2.99
N VAL A 472 2.93 19.12 3.29
CA VAL A 472 1.72 18.43 2.81
C VAL A 472 1.29 18.82 1.38
N ASP A 473 1.88 19.87 0.81
CA ASP A 473 1.62 20.42 -0.53
C ASP A 473 2.79 20.30 -1.50
N ILE A 474 3.96 19.87 -1.02
CA ILE A 474 5.15 19.70 -1.85
C ILE A 474 5.48 18.22 -1.90
N LEU A 475 5.81 17.74 -3.10
CA LEU A 475 6.23 16.36 -3.35
C LEU A 475 7.18 15.83 -2.26
N GLY A 476 6.77 14.72 -1.65
CA GLY A 476 7.51 14.05 -0.60
C GLY A 476 6.62 13.10 0.19
N PRO A 477 7.17 12.49 1.25
CA PRO A 477 6.47 11.51 2.09
C PRO A 477 5.10 11.92 2.66
N TYR A 478 4.90 13.21 2.89
CA TYR A 478 3.71 13.76 3.54
C TYR A 478 2.74 14.43 2.56
N PHE A 479 3.10 14.44 1.27
CA PHE A 479 2.33 15.11 0.24
C PHE A 479 0.95 14.49 0.06
N ILE A 480 -0.05 15.34 -0.16
CA ILE A 480 -1.46 14.92 -0.18
C ILE A 480 -1.77 13.87 -1.27
N GLU A 481 -1.06 13.90 -2.41
CA GLU A 481 -1.25 12.94 -3.51
C GLU A 481 -1.02 11.49 -3.08
N GLN A 482 -0.09 11.24 -2.16
CA GLN A 482 0.13 9.90 -1.60
C GLN A 482 -1.15 9.37 -0.93
N TYR A 483 -1.83 10.22 -0.17
CA TYR A 483 -3.06 9.86 0.54
C TYR A 483 -4.26 9.75 -0.41
N ILE A 484 -4.32 10.58 -1.46
CA ILE A 484 -5.31 10.42 -2.53
C ILE A 484 -5.16 9.04 -3.18
N LEU A 485 -3.94 8.66 -3.56
CA LEU A 485 -3.66 7.36 -4.17
C LEU A 485 -3.98 6.19 -3.22
N MET A 486 -3.60 6.28 -1.95
CA MET A 486 -3.95 5.26 -0.95
C MET A 486 -5.46 5.10 -0.76
N GLU A 487 -6.23 6.19 -0.83
CA GLU A 487 -7.69 6.13 -0.76
C GLU A 487 -8.30 5.52 -2.03
N VAL A 488 -7.83 5.91 -3.22
CA VAL A 488 -8.37 5.42 -4.49
C VAL A 488 -8.02 3.96 -4.73
N ILE A 489 -6.79 3.55 -4.42
CA ILE A 489 -6.26 2.21 -4.69
C ILE A 489 -6.61 1.22 -3.56
N SER A 490 -6.41 1.62 -2.30
CA SER A 490 -6.45 0.70 -1.14
C SER A 490 -7.58 0.98 -0.15
N LYS A 491 -8.32 2.09 -0.30
CA LYS A 491 -9.42 2.48 0.60
C LYS A 491 -9.03 2.47 2.07
N LEU A 492 -7.81 2.93 2.36
CA LEU A 492 -7.26 2.89 3.71
C LEU A 492 -7.87 3.98 4.59
N GLU A 493 -8.37 3.55 5.75
CA GLU A 493 -8.92 4.46 6.78
C GLU A 493 -7.94 5.58 7.12
N VAL A 494 -6.63 5.30 7.21
CA VAL A 494 -5.61 6.34 7.49
C VAL A 494 -5.61 7.44 6.41
N ALA A 495 -5.75 7.07 5.14
CA ALA A 495 -5.75 8.01 4.03
C ALA A 495 -6.98 8.93 4.08
N GLN A 496 -8.17 8.36 4.31
CA GLN A 496 -9.41 9.13 4.46
C GLN A 496 -9.30 10.18 5.56
N ASN A 497 -8.67 9.81 6.68
CA ASN A 497 -8.54 10.69 7.82
C ASN A 497 -7.53 11.81 7.59
N VAL A 498 -6.41 11.52 6.93
CA VAL A 498 -5.45 12.54 6.52
C VAL A 498 -6.08 13.50 5.52
N LEU A 499 -6.79 13.00 4.49
CA LEU A 499 -7.49 13.82 3.51
C LEU A 499 -8.55 14.72 4.18
N LYS A 500 -9.38 14.15 5.06
CA LYS A 500 -10.40 14.90 5.80
C LYS A 500 -9.77 15.99 6.66
N TYR A 501 -8.68 15.67 7.34
CA TYR A 501 -7.99 16.62 8.20
C TYR A 501 -7.23 17.68 7.38
N TYR A 502 -6.68 17.32 6.23
CA TYR A 502 -6.07 18.27 5.28
C TYR A 502 -7.09 19.31 4.84
N VAL A 503 -8.25 18.90 4.35
CA VAL A 503 -9.27 19.84 3.86
C VAL A 503 -9.79 20.77 4.95
N ASN A 504 -10.03 20.25 6.15
CA ASN A 504 -10.65 21.03 7.22
C ASN A 504 -9.62 21.81 8.09
N HIS A 505 -8.38 21.31 8.18
CA HIS A 505 -7.40 21.69 9.18
C HIS A 505 -5.95 21.64 8.67
N LYS A 506 -5.70 21.98 7.39
CA LYS A 506 -4.39 22.00 6.72
C LYS A 506 -3.25 22.56 7.58
N ASP A 507 -3.39 23.76 8.12
CA ASP A 507 -2.33 24.40 8.94
C ASP A 507 -1.99 23.62 10.22
N LYS A 508 -2.96 22.90 10.79
CA LYS A 508 -2.72 22.04 11.97
C LYS A 508 -2.03 20.75 11.54
N LEU A 509 -2.37 20.23 10.36
CA LEU A 509 -1.70 19.07 9.80
C LEU A 509 -0.23 19.38 9.56
N GLN A 510 0.05 20.49 8.87
CA GLN A 510 1.40 20.95 8.57
C GLN A 510 2.21 21.15 9.86
N ARG A 511 1.68 21.86 10.86
CA ARG A 511 2.37 22.01 12.17
C ARG A 511 2.63 20.68 12.87
N SER A 512 1.75 19.70 12.72
CA SER A 512 1.95 18.37 13.30
C SER A 512 3.06 17.61 12.58
N VAL A 513 3.19 17.78 11.26
CA VAL A 513 4.29 17.23 10.46
C VAL A 513 5.61 17.93 10.80
N ASP A 514 5.62 19.25 10.96
CA ASP A 514 6.80 20.02 11.35
C ASP A 514 7.36 19.57 12.71
N ALA A 515 6.47 19.29 13.66
CA ALA A 515 6.83 18.82 14.99
C ALA A 515 7.19 17.33 15.06
N TYR A 516 6.94 16.57 13.99
CA TYR A 516 7.20 15.14 13.97
C TYR A 516 8.67 14.84 13.75
N ASP A 517 9.28 14.12 14.68
CA ASP A 517 10.71 13.76 14.68
C ASP A 517 11.04 12.52 13.82
N GLU A 518 10.03 11.90 13.20
CA GLU A 518 10.16 10.73 12.32
C GLU A 518 10.64 9.45 13.03
N THR A 519 10.70 9.43 14.36
CA THR A 519 11.17 8.27 15.15
C THR A 519 10.33 7.01 14.95
N GLN A 520 9.07 7.14 14.54
CA GLN A 520 8.15 6.03 14.27
C GLN A 520 8.09 5.64 12.79
N GLY A 521 8.91 6.29 11.94
CA GLY A 521 8.97 6.09 10.49
C GLY A 521 8.45 7.29 9.69
N LYS A 522 9.08 7.55 8.54
CA LYS A 522 8.71 8.64 7.62
C LYS A 522 7.42 8.34 6.84
N GLY A 523 6.69 9.40 6.48
CA GLY A 523 5.48 9.38 5.64
C GLY A 523 4.23 8.76 6.27
N PHE A 524 4.34 8.23 7.49
CA PHE A 524 3.20 7.66 8.20
C PHE A 524 2.53 8.71 9.11
N ILE A 525 1.42 9.31 8.69
CA ILE A 525 0.61 10.20 9.54
C ILE A 525 -0.48 9.38 10.26
N CYS A 526 -0.22 9.03 11.51
CA CYS A 526 -1.15 8.38 12.43
C CYS A 526 -2.04 9.37 13.20
N TRP A 527 -3.25 8.94 13.56
CA TRP A 527 -4.17 9.66 14.45
C TRP A 527 -3.52 10.14 15.75
N ARG A 528 -2.56 9.40 16.34
CA ARG A 528 -1.86 9.86 17.54
C ARG A 528 -1.16 11.21 17.33
N PHE A 529 -0.61 11.46 16.14
CA PHE A 529 0.07 12.73 15.83
C PHE A 529 -0.92 13.89 15.71
N LEU A 530 -2.08 13.66 15.10
CA LEU A 530 -3.12 14.70 14.93
C LEU A 530 -3.75 15.14 16.27
N PHE A 531 -3.71 14.29 17.30
CA PHE A 531 -4.37 14.52 18.59
C PHE A 531 -3.41 14.83 19.75
N GLN A 532 -2.11 14.59 19.63
CA GLN A 532 -1.12 14.99 20.64
C GLN A 532 -1.07 16.52 20.85
N ASN A 533 -1.48 17.31 19.85
CA ASN A 533 -1.58 18.77 19.92
C ASN A 533 -2.82 19.31 20.69
N ARG A 534 -3.55 18.47 21.43
CA ARG A 534 -4.64 18.92 22.34
C ARG A 534 -4.19 19.18 23.79
N LYS A 535 -2.91 18.99 24.12
CA LYS A 535 -2.37 19.19 25.49
C LYS A 535 -1.33 20.32 25.59
N ALA A 536 -1.48 21.38 24.80
CA ALA A 536 -0.77 22.63 25.02
C ALA A 536 -1.75 23.71 25.45
#